data_AF-A0A0A0HRJ4-F1
#
_entry.id   AF-A0A0A0HRJ4-F1
#
_cell.length_a   1.000
_cell.length_b   1.000
_cell.length_c   1.000
_cell.angle_alpha   90.00
_cell.angle_beta   90.00
_cell.angle_gamma   90.00
#
_symmetry.space_group_name_H-M   'P 1'
#
loop_
_entity.id
_entity.type
_entity.pdbx_description
1 polymer ?
#
loop_
_entity_poly.entity_id
_entity_poly.type
_entity_poly.pdbx_seq_one_letter_code
_entity_poly.pdbx_strand_id
1 'polypeptide(L)'
;MVICKQPGIGAAVPPHRDSEFLYTDPPSAVGWWIALQDAGGKNGGLGFWRGSHKRGFVRRRFVRCGGGEAGTEFVEWQGRGLATELVDGEEAVEEADPYTPREEDFEILDVKAGSLVLIHGNVLHKSGRNTSGKSRFAYTFHVIEGAEGWGYDERNWLQPPEGGEGFTRLFGWEYCGENAENGDAREGGGGRG
;
A
#
# COMPACT_ATOMS: atom_id res chain seq x y z
N MET A 1 -6.24 -8.78 -5.68
CA MET A 1 -6.61 -10.03 -4.98
C MET A 1 -8.11 -10.05 -4.72
N VAL A 2 -8.73 -11.23 -4.66
CA VAL A 2 -10.07 -11.40 -4.08
C VAL A 2 -9.91 -12.16 -2.77
N ILE A 3 -10.38 -11.59 -1.66
CA ILE A 3 -10.23 -12.16 -0.32
C ILE A 3 -11.56 -12.80 0.08
N CYS A 4 -11.56 -14.14 0.18
CA CYS A 4 -12.74 -14.91 0.58
C CYS A 4 -12.64 -15.34 2.05
N LYS A 5 -13.26 -14.61 2.98
CA LYS A 5 -13.45 -15.11 4.35
C LYS A 5 -14.69 -15.99 4.39
N GLN A 6 -14.49 -17.29 4.26
CA GLN A 6 -15.57 -18.28 4.34
C GLN A 6 -16.22 -18.31 5.73
N PRO A 7 -17.54 -18.60 5.85
CA PRO A 7 -18.23 -18.75 7.13
C PRO A 7 -17.54 -19.75 8.05
N GLY A 8 -17.37 -19.41 9.33
CA GLY A 8 -16.78 -20.26 10.38
C GLY A 8 -15.28 -20.58 10.27
N ILE A 9 -14.74 -20.71 9.05
CA ILE A 9 -13.36 -21.17 8.79
C ILE A 9 -12.42 -20.11 8.22
N GLY A 10 -12.91 -18.92 7.88
CA GLY A 10 -12.07 -17.85 7.37
C GLY A 10 -10.96 -17.47 8.37
N ALA A 11 -9.71 -17.79 8.05
CA ALA A 11 -8.56 -17.60 8.93
C ALA A 11 -8.28 -16.12 9.22
N ALA A 12 -7.68 -15.81 10.37
CA ALA A 12 -7.24 -14.45 10.70
C ALA A 12 -6.06 -14.02 9.81
N VAL A 13 -5.94 -12.71 9.57
CA VAL A 13 -4.72 -12.12 9.02
C VAL A 13 -4.06 -11.35 10.16
N PRO A 14 -2.81 -11.69 10.54
CA PRO A 14 -2.13 -11.06 11.66
C PRO A 14 -1.85 -9.57 11.40
N PRO A 15 -1.53 -8.78 12.46
CA PRO A 15 -1.11 -7.40 12.30
C PRO A 15 0.06 -7.26 11.32
N HIS A 16 -0.08 -6.35 10.36
CA HIS A 16 0.95 -6.04 9.38
C HIS A 16 0.76 -4.64 8.79
N ARG A 17 1.75 -4.22 8.00
CA ARG A 17 1.74 -3.01 7.17
C ARG A 17 1.97 -3.44 5.73
N ASP A 18 1.23 -2.87 4.78
CA ASP A 18 1.35 -3.27 3.36
C ASP A 18 2.73 -2.93 2.78
N SER A 19 3.36 -1.85 3.25
CA SER A 19 4.71 -1.46 2.85
C SER A 19 5.81 -2.40 3.37
N GLU A 20 5.49 -3.36 4.26
CA GLU A 20 6.41 -4.47 4.56
C GLU A 20 6.55 -5.42 3.36
N PHE A 21 5.54 -5.50 2.48
CA PHE A 21 5.47 -6.42 1.35
C PHE A 21 5.64 -5.75 -0.01
N LEU A 22 5.12 -4.53 -0.15
CA LEU A 22 5.10 -3.74 -1.39
C LEU A 22 5.81 -2.41 -1.15
N TYR A 23 7.13 -2.48 -0.99
CA TYR A 23 7.90 -1.32 -0.62
C TYR A 23 8.38 -0.55 -1.83
N THR A 24 8.30 0.76 -1.71
CA THR A 24 9.00 1.75 -2.51
C THR A 24 9.93 2.53 -1.59
N ASP A 25 11.01 3.10 -2.13
CA ASP A 25 11.86 4.01 -1.38
C ASP A 25 11.59 5.47 -1.78
N PRO A 26 10.91 6.27 -0.96
CA PRO A 26 10.30 5.95 0.35
C PRO A 26 8.92 5.26 0.22
N PRO A 27 8.41 4.61 1.29
CA PRO A 27 7.14 3.88 1.26
C PRO A 27 5.95 4.68 0.70
N SER A 28 5.24 4.12 -0.27
CA SER A 28 4.12 4.79 -0.95
C SER A 28 2.89 3.91 -1.19
N ALA A 29 2.88 2.67 -0.70
CA ALA A 29 1.78 1.74 -0.99
C ALA A 29 0.45 2.26 -0.43
N VAL A 30 -0.62 2.14 -1.21
CA VAL A 30 -2.00 2.38 -0.78
C VAL A 30 -2.86 1.19 -1.17
N GLY A 31 -3.40 0.48 -0.18
CA GLY A 31 -4.35 -0.60 -0.37
C GLY A 31 -5.75 -0.06 -0.63
N TRP A 32 -6.34 -0.47 -1.75
CA TRP A 32 -7.75 -0.24 -2.06
C TRP A 32 -8.51 -1.50 -1.70
N TRP A 33 -9.32 -1.42 -0.65
CA TRP A 33 -10.11 -2.55 -0.18
C TRP A 33 -11.59 -2.27 -0.40
N ILE A 34 -12.21 -3.03 -1.31
CA ILE A 34 -13.61 -2.85 -1.69
C ILE A 34 -14.44 -3.98 -1.09
N ALA A 35 -15.41 -3.62 -0.26
CA ALA A 35 -16.34 -4.55 0.35
C ALA A 35 -17.27 -5.12 -0.73
N LEU A 36 -17.15 -6.41 -1.06
CA LEU A 36 -18.15 -7.08 -1.91
C LEU A 36 -19.36 -7.53 -1.08
N GLN A 37 -19.19 -7.63 0.23
CA GLN A 37 -20.22 -7.99 1.22
C GLN A 37 -20.01 -7.16 2.49
N ASP A 38 -21.07 -6.99 3.29
CA ASP A 38 -20.98 -6.37 4.61
C ASP A 38 -19.85 -7.02 5.44
N ALA A 39 -19.01 -6.19 6.05
CA ALA A 39 -17.87 -6.60 6.84
C ALA A 39 -17.91 -5.93 8.22
N GLY A 40 -17.72 -6.72 9.27
CA GLY A 40 -17.66 -6.24 10.65
C GLY A 40 -16.95 -7.23 11.55
N GLY A 41 -16.93 -6.99 12.85
CA GLY A 41 -16.12 -7.78 13.79
C GLY A 41 -16.38 -9.29 13.77
N LYS A 42 -17.63 -9.71 13.55
CA LYS A 42 -18.03 -11.13 13.60
C LYS A 42 -17.63 -11.94 12.35
N ASN A 43 -17.53 -11.30 11.19
CA ASN A 43 -17.22 -11.99 9.93
C ASN A 43 -15.81 -11.68 9.38
N GLY A 44 -14.92 -11.20 10.25
CA GLY A 44 -13.53 -10.92 9.90
C GLY A 44 -13.36 -9.61 9.13
N GLY A 45 -14.06 -8.55 9.56
CA GLY A 45 -13.83 -7.17 9.15
C GLY A 45 -12.40 -6.68 9.44
N LEU A 46 -12.06 -5.53 8.85
CA LEU A 46 -10.76 -4.91 9.03
C LEU A 46 -10.69 -4.22 10.40
N GLY A 47 -9.55 -4.32 11.05
CA GLY A 47 -9.23 -3.53 12.23
C GLY A 47 -7.90 -2.79 12.07
N PHE A 48 -7.84 -1.59 12.60
CA PHE A 48 -6.74 -0.64 12.43
C PHE A 48 -6.29 -0.05 13.75
N TRP A 49 -5.02 0.34 13.84
CA TRP A 49 -4.53 1.19 14.92
C TRP A 49 -4.48 2.65 14.45
N ARG A 50 -5.32 3.49 15.04
CA ARG A 50 -5.43 4.91 14.71
C ARG A 50 -4.07 5.61 14.85
N GLY A 51 -3.70 6.40 13.83
CA GLY A 51 -2.45 7.16 13.83
C GLY A 51 -1.17 6.34 13.65
N SER A 52 -1.24 5.00 13.60
CA SER A 52 -0.05 4.16 13.54
C SER A 52 0.77 4.34 12.26
N HIS A 53 0.21 4.91 11.19
CA HIS A 53 0.92 5.20 9.94
C HIS A 53 1.94 6.34 10.08
N LYS A 54 1.75 7.24 11.05
CA LYS A 54 2.65 8.38 11.29
C LYS A 54 3.95 8.00 12.01
N ARG A 55 3.91 6.91 12.78
CA ARG A 55 5.03 6.44 13.64
C ARG A 55 5.34 4.96 13.44
N GLY A 56 4.67 4.33 12.47
CA GLY A 56 4.79 2.91 12.14
C GLY A 56 5.79 2.70 11.02
N PHE A 57 7.06 2.88 11.36
CA PHE A 57 8.17 2.63 10.43
C PHE A 57 8.11 1.21 9.88
N VAL A 58 8.32 1.07 8.57
CA VAL A 58 8.72 -0.21 8.01
C VAL A 58 10.09 -0.54 8.57
N ARG A 59 10.18 -1.59 9.41
CA ARG A 59 11.44 -2.08 10.02
C ARG A 59 11.78 -3.51 9.62
N ARG A 60 10.89 -4.14 8.86
CA ARG A 60 11.09 -5.45 8.27
C ARG A 60 10.46 -5.49 6.89
N ARG A 61 10.99 -6.35 6.03
CA ARG A 61 10.56 -6.49 4.64
C ARG A 61 10.33 -7.96 4.32
N PHE A 62 9.24 -8.27 3.61
CA PHE A 62 8.99 -9.58 3.03
C PHE A 62 9.54 -9.62 1.61
N VAL A 63 10.67 -10.28 1.46
CA VAL A 63 11.51 -10.24 0.26
C VAL A 63 11.64 -11.61 -0.38
N ARG A 64 12.07 -11.66 -1.64
CA ARG A 64 12.59 -12.90 -2.24
C ARG A 64 13.89 -13.30 -1.55
N CYS A 65 14.08 -14.60 -1.32
CA CYS A 65 15.35 -15.10 -0.81
C CYS A 65 16.49 -14.72 -1.77
N GLY A 66 17.62 -14.27 -1.22
CA GLY A 66 18.85 -14.09 -2.01
C GLY A 66 19.53 -15.43 -2.25
N GLY A 67 19.98 -15.71 -3.48
CA GLY A 67 20.92 -16.82 -3.74
C GLY A 67 20.37 -18.10 -4.38
N GLY A 68 19.40 -18.01 -5.30
CA GLY A 68 19.10 -19.11 -6.25
C GLY A 68 18.15 -20.20 -5.74
N GLU A 69 17.77 -20.20 -4.46
CA GLU A 69 16.64 -20.99 -3.97
C GLU A 69 15.32 -20.22 -4.13
N ALA A 70 14.30 -20.87 -4.69
CA ALA A 70 12.98 -20.29 -4.82
C ALA A 70 12.32 -20.16 -3.45
N GLY A 71 12.09 -18.92 -2.99
CA GLY A 71 11.46 -18.68 -1.70
C GLY A 71 11.30 -17.20 -1.34
N THR A 72 10.70 -16.97 -0.18
CA THR A 72 10.49 -15.63 0.41
C THR A 72 10.82 -15.67 1.90
N GLU A 73 11.37 -14.57 2.41
CA GLU A 73 11.76 -14.44 3.82
C GLU A 73 11.44 -13.05 4.37
N PHE A 74 11.40 -12.93 5.70
CA PHE A 74 11.38 -11.63 6.37
C PHE A 74 12.81 -11.23 6.73
N VAL A 75 13.23 -10.05 6.30
CA VAL A 75 14.52 -9.43 6.65
C VAL A 75 14.32 -8.15 7.44
N GLU A 76 15.28 -7.78 8.27
CA GLU A 76 15.31 -6.46 8.90
C GLU A 76 15.55 -5.36 7.85
N TRP A 77 14.96 -4.18 8.07
CA TRP A 77 15.07 -3.03 7.18
C TRP A 77 15.59 -1.81 7.92
N GLN A 78 16.65 -1.21 7.38
CA GLN A 78 17.34 -0.04 7.94
C GLN A 78 17.24 1.20 7.04
N GLY A 79 16.54 1.12 5.90
CA GLY A 79 16.29 2.28 5.03
C GLY A 79 15.10 3.12 5.50
N ARG A 80 14.60 4.01 4.63
CA ARG A 80 13.46 4.88 4.96
C ARG A 80 12.24 4.04 5.36
N GLY A 81 11.62 4.44 6.46
CA GLY A 81 10.53 3.68 7.06
C GLY A 81 9.16 4.30 6.86
N LEU A 82 9.07 5.55 6.39
CA LEU A 82 7.85 6.36 6.29
C LEU A 82 7.73 7.01 4.91
N ALA A 83 6.54 7.49 4.56
CA ALA A 83 6.30 8.24 3.32
C ALA A 83 7.16 9.52 3.23
N THR A 84 7.47 9.97 2.01
CA THR A 84 8.33 11.13 1.74
C THR A 84 8.01 12.36 2.59
N GLU A 85 6.74 12.75 2.65
CA GLU A 85 6.26 13.91 3.40
C GLU A 85 6.56 13.82 4.90
N LEU A 86 6.59 12.59 5.43
CA LEU A 86 6.91 12.28 6.82
C LEU A 86 8.40 12.03 7.05
N VAL A 87 9.24 12.03 6.01
CA VAL A 87 10.70 11.92 6.11
C VAL A 87 11.34 13.28 5.90
N ASP A 88 10.86 14.04 4.91
CA ASP A 88 11.40 15.35 4.53
C ASP A 88 10.67 16.51 5.24
N GLY A 89 9.55 16.25 5.92
CA GLY A 89 8.80 17.22 6.71
C GLY A 89 9.15 17.21 8.21
N GLU A 90 8.75 18.26 8.94
CA GLU A 90 8.98 18.40 10.39
C GLU A 90 8.29 17.32 11.27
N GLU A 91 7.40 16.50 10.69
CA GLU A 91 6.77 15.35 11.37
C GLU A 91 7.68 14.10 11.43
N ALA A 92 8.82 14.11 10.73
CA ALA A 92 9.81 13.03 10.72
C ALA A 92 10.53 12.92 12.07
N VAL A 93 10.09 12.01 12.93
CA VAL A 93 10.87 11.69 14.13
C VAL A 93 11.95 10.67 13.75
N GLU A 94 13.11 11.17 13.33
CA GLU A 94 14.28 10.40 12.83
C GLU A 94 14.66 9.19 13.71
N GLU A 95 14.29 9.17 15.00
CA GLU A 95 14.60 8.06 15.91
C GLU A 95 13.48 7.79 16.94
N ALA A 96 12.20 7.97 16.58
CA ALA A 96 11.15 7.54 17.49
C ALA A 96 11.09 6.01 17.60
N ASP A 97 10.96 5.51 18.83
CA ASP A 97 10.62 4.12 19.10
C ASP A 97 9.49 3.66 18.17
N PRO A 98 9.59 2.44 17.59
CA PRO A 98 8.56 1.91 16.72
C PRO A 98 7.21 1.99 17.43
N TYR A 99 6.19 2.49 16.72
CA TYR A 99 4.84 2.55 17.26
C TYR A 99 4.46 1.21 17.92
N THR A 100 4.27 1.25 19.23
CA THR A 100 3.82 0.10 20.02
C THR A 100 2.30 0.06 19.97
N PRO A 101 1.68 -1.02 19.46
CA PRO A 101 0.23 -1.10 19.33
C PRO A 101 -0.45 -1.04 20.70
N ARG A 102 -1.36 -0.09 20.88
CA ARG A 102 -2.14 0.08 22.11
C ARG A 102 -3.60 -0.29 21.86
N GLU A 103 -4.30 -0.78 22.88
CA GLU A 103 -5.69 -1.22 22.72
C GLU A 103 -6.62 -0.03 22.46
N GLU A 104 -6.36 1.13 23.07
CA GLU A 104 -7.15 2.35 22.91
C GLU A 104 -7.14 2.90 21.49
N ASP A 105 -6.11 2.58 20.71
CA ASP A 105 -6.00 3.00 19.31
C ASP A 105 -6.64 1.98 18.35
N PHE A 106 -7.00 0.79 18.83
CA PHE A 106 -7.49 -0.29 17.98
C PHE A 106 -9.00 -0.20 17.75
N GLU A 107 -9.39 -0.17 16.48
CA GLU A 107 -10.80 -0.10 16.06
C GLU A 107 -11.08 -1.09 14.94
N ILE A 108 -12.21 -1.81 15.04
CA ILE A 108 -12.74 -2.64 13.96
C ILE A 108 -13.78 -1.82 13.21
N LEU A 109 -13.65 -1.76 11.88
CA LEU A 109 -14.60 -1.05 11.04
C LEU A 109 -15.83 -1.91 10.74
N ASP A 110 -17.01 -1.32 10.86
CA ASP A 110 -18.25 -1.83 10.26
C ASP A 110 -18.42 -1.19 8.88
N VAL A 111 -18.26 -2.00 7.83
CA VAL A 111 -18.19 -1.56 6.43
C VAL A 111 -19.29 -2.22 5.63
N LYS A 112 -20.11 -1.44 4.92
CA LYS A 112 -21.19 -1.95 4.06
C LYS A 112 -20.69 -2.39 2.70
N ALA A 113 -21.34 -3.38 2.10
CA ALA A 113 -21.09 -3.78 0.72
C ALA A 113 -21.11 -2.57 -0.23
N GLY A 114 -20.16 -2.51 -1.17
CA GLY A 114 -19.94 -1.39 -2.08
C GLY A 114 -19.02 -0.28 -1.55
N SER A 115 -18.67 -0.29 -0.25
CA SER A 115 -17.77 0.71 0.31
C SER A 115 -16.31 0.45 -0.06
N LEU A 116 -15.54 1.52 -0.24
CA LEU A 116 -14.09 1.51 -0.38
C LEU A 116 -13.44 1.94 0.95
N VAL A 117 -12.46 1.16 1.40
CA VAL A 117 -11.53 1.54 2.48
C VAL A 117 -10.15 1.75 1.85
N LEU A 118 -9.59 2.95 2.02
CA LEU A 118 -8.21 3.26 1.66
C LEU A 118 -7.29 2.92 2.84
N ILE A 119 -6.23 2.17 2.56
CA ILE A 119 -5.28 1.64 3.54
C ILE A 119 -3.92 2.24 3.25
N HIS A 120 -3.46 3.17 4.09
CA HIS A 120 -2.11 3.72 3.99
C HIS A 120 -1.07 2.61 4.25
N GLY A 121 -0.01 2.52 3.44
CA GLY A 121 0.94 1.41 3.47
C GLY A 121 1.61 1.15 4.83
N ASN A 122 1.85 2.22 5.60
CA ASN A 122 2.38 2.17 6.97
C ASN A 122 1.34 1.95 8.08
N VAL A 123 0.03 1.94 7.79
CA VAL A 123 -0.98 1.73 8.82
C VAL A 123 -0.96 0.27 9.27
N LEU A 124 -0.88 0.06 10.58
CA LEU A 124 -0.95 -1.26 11.16
C LEU A 124 -2.40 -1.70 11.14
N HIS A 125 -2.64 -2.84 10.54
CA HIS A 125 -3.99 -3.37 10.40
C HIS A 125 -4.00 -4.89 10.47
N LYS A 126 -5.16 -5.45 10.83
CA LYS A 126 -5.39 -6.90 10.90
C LYS A 126 -6.82 -7.23 10.48
N SER A 127 -7.11 -8.52 10.33
CA SER A 127 -8.50 -8.98 10.28
C SER A 127 -8.70 -10.22 11.12
N GLY A 128 -9.80 -10.25 11.88
CA GLY A 128 -10.16 -11.40 12.71
C GLY A 128 -10.53 -12.65 11.91
N ARG A 129 -10.67 -13.78 12.60
CA ARG A 129 -11.31 -14.98 12.03
C ARG A 129 -12.77 -14.68 11.71
N ASN A 130 -13.30 -15.25 10.64
CA ASN A 130 -14.74 -15.24 10.41
C ASN A 130 -15.37 -16.39 11.22
N THR A 131 -15.99 -16.05 12.35
CA THR A 131 -16.69 -17.01 13.22
C THR A 131 -18.19 -17.03 12.96
N SER A 132 -18.68 -16.19 12.05
CA SER A 132 -20.10 -16.08 11.72
C SER A 132 -20.56 -17.12 10.69
N GLY A 133 -21.88 -17.25 10.54
CA GLY A 133 -22.51 -18.00 9.46
C GLY A 133 -22.60 -17.27 8.12
N LYS A 134 -21.99 -16.08 7.98
CA LYS A 134 -22.00 -15.29 6.73
C LYS A 134 -20.59 -15.17 6.16
N SER A 135 -20.44 -15.21 4.85
CA SER A 135 -19.16 -14.94 4.21
C SER A 135 -18.80 -13.46 4.31
N ARG A 136 -17.53 -13.13 4.05
CA ARG A 136 -17.06 -11.76 3.83
C ARG A 136 -16.08 -11.73 2.67
N PHE A 137 -16.57 -11.36 1.50
CA PHE A 137 -15.76 -11.21 0.31
C PHE A 137 -15.33 -9.75 0.10
N ALA A 138 -14.11 -9.58 -0.40
CA ALA A 138 -13.58 -8.26 -0.75
C ALA A 138 -12.70 -8.36 -1.99
N TYR A 139 -12.74 -7.32 -2.82
CA TYR A 139 -11.78 -7.14 -3.90
C TYR A 139 -10.75 -6.11 -3.44
N THR A 140 -9.48 -6.40 -3.69
CA THR A 140 -8.40 -5.51 -3.30
C THR A 140 -7.36 -5.36 -4.40
N PHE A 141 -6.77 -4.17 -4.49
CA PHE A 141 -5.54 -3.94 -5.24
C PHE A 141 -4.73 -2.88 -4.51
N HIS A 142 -3.44 -2.78 -4.85
CA HIS A 142 -2.53 -1.81 -4.26
C HIS A 142 -2.03 -0.88 -5.35
N VAL A 143 -1.89 0.38 -5.00
CA VAL A 143 -1.28 1.41 -5.85
C VAL A 143 0.01 1.85 -5.16
N ILE A 144 1.04 2.12 -5.96
CA ILE A 144 2.33 2.68 -5.52
C ILE A 144 2.60 3.94 -6.35
N GLU A 145 3.46 4.82 -5.84
CA GLU A 145 3.91 5.99 -6.57
C GLU A 145 4.94 5.56 -7.62
N GLY A 146 4.77 6.05 -8.84
CA GLY A 146 5.62 5.76 -10.00
C GLY A 146 6.39 6.99 -10.51
N ALA A 147 6.26 8.14 -9.85
CA ALA A 147 7.02 9.35 -10.13
C ALA A 147 8.51 9.18 -9.79
N GLU A 148 9.34 10.06 -10.38
CA GLU A 148 10.75 10.18 -10.03
C GLU A 148 10.90 10.41 -8.52
N GLY A 149 11.84 9.70 -7.88
CA GLY A 149 12.04 9.73 -6.44
C GLY A 149 11.42 8.57 -5.66
N TRP A 150 10.62 7.71 -6.30
CA TRP A 150 10.07 6.48 -5.71
C TRP A 150 10.59 5.24 -6.43
N GLY A 151 11.56 4.55 -5.81
CA GLY A 151 12.10 3.30 -6.35
C GLY A 151 11.34 2.08 -5.87
N TYR A 152 10.73 1.29 -6.77
CA TYR A 152 10.18 -0.02 -6.40
C TYR A 152 11.32 -1.01 -6.12
N ASP A 153 11.33 -1.59 -4.93
CA ASP A 153 12.46 -2.38 -4.47
C ASP A 153 12.53 -3.76 -5.15
N GLU A 154 13.67 -4.05 -5.79
CA GLU A 154 13.94 -5.28 -6.55
C GLU A 154 13.90 -6.55 -5.69
N ARG A 155 13.96 -6.42 -4.36
CA ARG A 155 13.84 -7.54 -3.42
C ARG A 155 12.39 -7.83 -3.03
N ASN A 156 11.42 -6.97 -3.38
CA ASN A 156 10.00 -7.25 -3.13
C ASN A 156 9.65 -8.66 -3.65
N TRP A 157 8.85 -9.39 -2.88
CA TRP A 157 8.42 -10.75 -3.26
C TRP A 157 7.71 -10.76 -4.63
N LEU A 158 6.90 -9.73 -4.90
CA LEU A 158 6.28 -9.46 -6.19
C LEU A 158 7.22 -8.60 -7.04
N GLN A 159 7.43 -9.00 -8.29
CA GLN A 159 8.20 -8.24 -9.27
C GLN A 159 7.30 -8.00 -10.50
N PRO A 160 7.49 -6.88 -11.23
CA PRO A 160 6.78 -6.64 -12.47
C PRO A 160 7.10 -7.72 -13.52
N PRO A 161 6.26 -7.87 -14.56
CA PRO A 161 6.48 -8.85 -15.62
C PRO A 161 7.85 -8.70 -16.30
N GLU A 162 8.42 -9.83 -16.72
CA GLU A 162 9.64 -9.88 -17.52
C GLU A 162 9.34 -9.28 -18.90
N GLY A 163 9.80 -8.05 -19.14
CA GLY A 163 9.47 -7.28 -20.34
C GLY A 163 9.75 -5.79 -20.20
N GLY A 164 9.99 -5.30 -18.99
CA GLY A 164 10.36 -3.90 -18.74
C GLY A 164 9.20 -2.91 -18.78
N GLU A 165 7.98 -3.39 -19.05
CA GLU A 165 6.77 -2.56 -19.07
C GLU A 165 6.34 -2.05 -17.67
N GLY A 166 6.92 -2.63 -16.60
CA GLY A 166 6.61 -2.25 -15.23
C GLY A 166 5.20 -2.63 -14.79
N PHE A 167 4.68 -1.97 -13.77
CA PHE A 167 3.28 -2.11 -13.36
C PHE A 167 2.38 -1.19 -14.19
N THR A 168 1.13 -1.62 -14.41
CA THR A 168 0.13 -0.84 -15.12
C THR A 168 -0.18 0.47 -14.37
N ARG A 169 -0.24 1.59 -15.11
CA ARG A 169 -0.67 2.88 -14.57
C ARG A 169 -2.14 2.83 -14.18
N LEU A 170 -2.48 3.41 -13.01
CA LEU A 170 -3.87 3.49 -12.55
C LEU A 170 -4.75 4.32 -13.51
N PHE A 171 -4.20 5.42 -14.03
CA PHE A 171 -4.82 6.21 -15.08
C PHE A 171 -4.23 5.78 -16.44
N GLY A 172 -5.07 5.19 -17.27
CA GLY A 172 -4.73 4.80 -18.64
C GLY A 172 -5.43 5.70 -19.65
N TRP A 173 -4.64 6.31 -20.54
CA TRP A 173 -5.01 7.20 -21.65
C TRP A 173 -5.17 8.71 -21.32
N GLU A 174 -4.54 9.55 -22.15
CA GLU A 174 -4.87 10.98 -22.27
C GLU A 174 -6.39 11.11 -22.45
N TYR A 175 -7.02 11.97 -21.68
CA TYR A 175 -8.44 12.23 -21.79
C TYR A 175 -8.76 12.69 -23.22
N CYS A 176 -9.43 11.84 -24.00
CA CYS A 176 -9.81 12.17 -25.37
C CYS A 176 -11.01 13.13 -25.33
N GLY A 177 -10.74 14.44 -25.48
CA GLY A 177 -11.70 15.54 -25.67
C GLY A 177 -11.50 16.67 -24.64
N GLU A 178 -11.21 17.93 -24.97
CA GLU A 178 -11.09 18.69 -26.22
C GLU A 178 -10.02 19.78 -26.01
N ASN A 179 -9.21 20.04 -27.04
CA ASN A 179 -8.45 21.28 -27.29
C ASN A 179 -7.59 21.87 -26.16
N ALA A 180 -6.29 21.59 -26.19
CA ALA A 180 -5.28 22.54 -25.75
C ALA A 180 -4.10 22.56 -26.75
N GLU A 181 -4.37 23.07 -27.95
CA GLU A 181 -3.31 23.77 -28.69
C GLU A 181 -2.88 24.98 -27.84
N ASN A 182 -1.63 24.98 -27.39
CA ASN A 182 -0.65 26.00 -27.74
C ASN A 182 0.55 25.93 -26.80
N GLY A 183 1.71 25.63 -27.37
CA GLY A 183 2.97 25.69 -26.65
C GLY A 183 4.22 25.35 -27.45
N ASP A 184 4.17 25.36 -28.79
CA ASP A 184 5.41 25.45 -29.59
C ASP A 184 5.88 26.90 -29.60
N ALA A 185 6.55 27.30 -28.51
CA ALA A 185 7.29 28.55 -28.46
C ALA A 185 8.68 28.31 -29.03
N ARG A 186 8.74 28.35 -30.36
CA ARG A 186 9.93 28.55 -31.21
C ARG A 186 11.15 29.10 -30.45
N GLU A 187 12.18 28.27 -30.33
CA GLU A 187 13.55 28.77 -30.37
C GLU A 187 13.80 29.34 -31.78
N GLY A 188 14.13 30.64 -31.88
CA GLY A 188 14.50 31.23 -33.15
C GLY A 188 14.30 32.73 -33.25
N GLY A 189 14.90 33.50 -32.34
CA GLY A 189 15.02 34.95 -32.48
C GLY A 189 16.38 35.44 -32.03
N GLY A 190 17.30 35.68 -32.97
CA GLY A 190 18.51 36.47 -32.68
C GLY A 190 19.66 36.35 -33.69
N GLY A 191 19.75 37.29 -34.63
CA GLY A 191 20.95 37.59 -35.44
C GLY A 191 20.59 38.29 -36.74
N ARG A 192 20.31 39.60 -36.76
CA ARG A 192 21.27 40.72 -36.96
C ARG A 192 22.17 40.54 -38.20
N GLY A 193 22.04 41.47 -39.15
CA GLY A 193 22.99 41.69 -40.25
C GLY A 193 22.29 42.05 -41.54
#